data_AF-A0A6N2K6D1-F1
#
_entry.id   AF-A0A6N2K6D1-F1
#
_cell.length_a   1.000
_cell.length_b   1.000
_cell.length_c   1.000
_cell.angle_alpha   90.00
_cell.angle_beta   90.00
_cell.angle_gamma   90.00
#
_symmetry.space_group_name_H-M   'P 1'
#
loop_
_entity.id
_entity.type
_entity.pdbx_description
1 polymer ?
#
loop_
_entity_poly.entity_id
_entity_poly.type
_entity_poly.pdbx_seq_one_letter_code
_entity_poly.pdbx_strand_id
1 'polypeptide(L)'
;MDVNPALTVQVLTSEKRVDQLSPDEVIASIDPKKVEILQRYLQWLIEDQVSCDTQFHTLYALSLAKSAIESFEVESTSQEPDEGRLEETEISDLGGNSIFQSPVRDRLQIFLQSSDLFDPEEVLDLIEGSELWLEKAILYRKLGQETLVLQILALKLEDSEAAEQYCAEIGRPDAYMQLLDMYLDPQNGKEPMFNAAVRLLHNHGESLDPLQVLETLSPNMPLQLASDTILRMFRARLHHHRQGQIVHNLSRALNVDAKLARLEERSRHVQINDESLCDSCHARLGTKLFAMYPDDTVVCYKCFRRLGESTSVTGRDFKRDPLIKPEVFEAAPFLLPSFLG
;
A
#
# COMPACT_ATOMS: atom_id res chain seq x y z
N MET A 1 -30.82 11.06 -44.43
CA MET A 1 -30.42 12.35 -43.83
C MET A 1 -29.54 12.00 -42.65
N ASP A 2 -28.24 12.30 -42.75
CA ASP A 2 -27.32 12.14 -41.62
C ASP A 2 -27.73 13.11 -40.52
N VAL A 3 -28.35 12.57 -39.48
CA VAL A 3 -28.70 13.34 -38.29
C VAL A 3 -27.46 13.40 -37.43
N ASN A 4 -26.94 14.61 -37.19
CA ASN A 4 -25.75 14.79 -36.37
C ASN A 4 -26.00 14.21 -34.96
N PRO A 5 -25.21 13.22 -34.53
CA PRO A 5 -25.44 12.52 -33.27
C PRO A 5 -25.31 13.44 -32.05
N ALA A 6 -24.43 14.46 -32.10
CA ALA A 6 -24.27 15.43 -31.01
C ALA A 6 -25.51 16.33 -30.85
N LEU A 7 -26.10 16.79 -31.96
CA LEU A 7 -27.33 17.60 -31.94
C LEU A 7 -28.54 16.77 -31.48
N THR A 8 -28.58 15.49 -31.82
CA THR A 8 -29.67 14.59 -31.40
C THR A 8 -29.68 14.41 -29.89
N VAL A 9 -28.51 14.22 -29.29
CA VAL A 9 -28.38 14.03 -27.83
C VAL A 9 -28.71 15.32 -27.11
N GLN A 10 -28.22 16.49 -27.56
CA GLN A 10 -28.59 17.79 -26.99
C GLN A 10 -30.11 18.06 -27.01
N VAL A 11 -30.81 17.57 -28.03
CA VAL A 11 -32.27 17.67 -28.10
C VAL A 11 -32.95 16.68 -27.15
N LEU A 12 -32.40 15.48 -26.96
CA LEU A 12 -32.91 14.47 -26.02
C LEU A 12 -32.69 14.89 -24.55
N THR A 13 -31.58 15.57 -24.24
CA THR A 13 -31.17 15.94 -22.89
C THR A 13 -31.56 17.36 -22.47
N SER A 14 -32.27 18.10 -23.32
CA SER A 14 -32.63 19.50 -23.04
C SER A 14 -33.59 19.64 -21.86
N GLU A 15 -33.17 20.39 -20.83
CA GLU A 15 -33.98 20.77 -19.66
C GLU A 15 -35.28 21.55 -19.99
N LYS A 16 -35.42 22.00 -21.24
CA LYS A 16 -36.59 22.77 -21.70
C LYS A 16 -37.78 21.90 -22.11
N ARG A 17 -37.67 20.57 -21.99
CA ARG A 17 -38.80 19.66 -22.26
C ARG A 17 -39.83 19.72 -21.14
N VAL A 18 -41.10 19.72 -21.55
CA VAL A 18 -42.25 19.77 -20.64
C VAL A 18 -42.46 18.43 -19.93
N ASP A 19 -42.17 17.32 -20.63
CA ASP A 19 -42.19 15.96 -20.08
C ASP A 19 -40.78 15.37 -20.16
N GLN A 20 -40.21 15.01 -19.01
CA GLN A 20 -38.96 14.25 -18.96
C GLN A 20 -39.25 12.80 -19.38
N LEU A 21 -38.53 12.32 -20.39
CA LEU A 21 -38.66 10.94 -20.86
C LEU A 21 -37.96 10.00 -19.87
N SER A 22 -38.53 8.82 -19.65
CA SER A 22 -37.86 7.79 -18.86
C SER A 22 -36.61 7.31 -19.61
N PRO A 23 -35.45 7.15 -18.92
CA PRO A 23 -34.22 6.70 -19.56
C PRO A 23 -34.37 5.40 -20.36
N ASP A 24 -35.16 4.45 -19.85
CA ASP A 24 -35.41 3.15 -20.46
C ASP A 24 -36.18 3.24 -21.79
N GLU A 25 -37.18 4.13 -21.89
CA GLU A 25 -37.94 4.35 -23.13
C GLU A 25 -37.06 4.99 -24.20
N VAL A 26 -36.17 5.91 -23.79
CA VAL A 26 -35.23 6.55 -24.72
C VAL A 26 -34.24 5.51 -25.27
N ILE A 27 -33.65 4.69 -24.40
CA ILE A 27 -32.71 3.63 -24.80
C ILE A 27 -33.40 2.64 -25.76
N ALA A 28 -34.63 2.22 -25.47
CA ALA A 28 -35.40 1.30 -26.32
C ALA A 28 -35.79 1.92 -27.68
N SER A 29 -35.92 3.26 -27.75
CA SER A 29 -36.30 3.98 -28.97
C SER A 29 -35.14 4.30 -29.91
N ILE A 30 -33.89 4.22 -29.42
CA ILE A 30 -32.71 4.50 -30.24
C ILE A 30 -32.46 3.31 -31.18
N ASP A 31 -32.34 3.59 -32.48
CA ASP A 31 -32.02 2.60 -33.49
C ASP A 31 -30.68 1.91 -33.16
N PRO A 32 -30.61 0.56 -33.11
CA PRO A 32 -29.38 -0.17 -32.83
C PRO A 32 -28.23 0.16 -33.79
N LYS A 33 -28.52 0.69 -34.99
CA LYS A 33 -27.50 1.13 -35.96
C LYS A 33 -26.86 2.47 -35.62
N LYS A 34 -27.41 3.24 -34.66
CA LYS A 34 -26.91 4.57 -34.27
C LYS A 34 -26.19 4.51 -32.93
N VAL A 35 -25.18 3.65 -32.84
CA VAL A 35 -24.44 3.33 -31.61
C VAL A 35 -23.80 4.57 -30.96
N GLU A 36 -23.32 5.53 -31.75
CA GLU A 36 -22.76 6.79 -31.22
C GLU A 36 -23.78 7.64 -30.45
N ILE A 37 -25.06 7.63 -30.86
CA ILE A 37 -26.12 8.39 -30.18
C ILE A 37 -26.42 7.74 -28.83
N LEU A 38 -26.48 6.40 -28.82
CA LEU A 38 -26.66 5.62 -27.61
C LEU A 38 -25.51 5.84 -26.62
N GLN A 39 -24.26 5.77 -27.07
CA GLN A 39 -23.08 6.01 -26.23
C GLN A 39 -23.08 7.43 -25.64
N ARG A 40 -23.36 8.46 -26.44
CA ARG A 40 -23.43 9.86 -25.96
C ARG A 40 -24.56 10.07 -24.94
N TYR A 41 -25.70 9.44 -25.16
CA TYR A 41 -26.83 9.54 -24.23
C TYR A 41 -26.54 8.83 -22.90
N LEU A 42 -25.98 7.62 -22.95
CA LEU A 42 -25.56 6.88 -21.75
C LEU A 42 -24.44 7.60 -20.98
N GLN A 43 -23.46 8.18 -21.68
CA GLN A 43 -22.44 9.01 -21.03
C GLN A 43 -23.04 10.21 -20.31
N TRP A 44 -24.01 10.90 -20.92
CA TRP A 44 -24.72 12.00 -20.26
C TRP A 44 -25.50 11.54 -19.01
N LEU A 45 -26.17 10.39 -19.07
CA LEU A 45 -26.86 9.83 -17.90
C LEU A 45 -25.90 9.51 -16.75
N ILE A 46 -24.71 9.01 -17.07
CA ILE A 46 -23.70 8.63 -16.07
C ILE A 46 -22.97 9.86 -15.50
N GLU A 47 -22.51 10.79 -16.35
CA GLU A 47 -21.66 11.91 -15.93
C GLU A 47 -22.47 13.13 -15.47
N ASP A 48 -23.53 13.48 -16.19
CA ASP A 48 -24.26 14.75 -16.02
C ASP A 48 -25.47 14.59 -15.09
N GLN A 49 -26.14 13.42 -15.14
CA GLN A 49 -27.22 13.07 -14.21
C GLN A 49 -26.76 12.27 -12.99
N VAL A 50 -25.49 11.82 -12.96
CA VAL A 50 -24.91 11.02 -11.86
C VAL A 50 -25.78 9.80 -11.52
N SER A 51 -26.31 9.12 -12.54
CA SER A 51 -27.11 7.92 -12.30
C SER A 51 -26.25 6.83 -11.67
N CYS A 52 -26.69 6.23 -10.57
CA CYS A 52 -25.99 5.11 -9.94
C CYS A 52 -26.51 3.73 -10.38
N ASP A 53 -27.36 3.68 -11.41
CA ASP A 53 -28.02 2.45 -11.86
C ASP A 53 -27.03 1.57 -12.61
N THR A 54 -26.78 0.39 -12.08
CA THR A 54 -25.77 -0.54 -12.62
C THR A 54 -26.05 -0.96 -14.06
N GLN A 55 -27.32 -1.02 -14.44
CA GLN A 55 -27.76 -1.38 -15.78
C GLN A 55 -27.26 -0.38 -16.84
N PHE A 56 -27.27 0.92 -16.57
CA PHE A 56 -26.81 1.92 -17.53
C PHE A 56 -25.28 1.88 -17.69
N HIS A 57 -24.56 1.65 -16.59
CA HIS A 57 -23.11 1.48 -16.62
C HIS A 57 -22.70 0.22 -17.41
N THR A 58 -23.37 -0.91 -17.18
CA THR A 58 -23.10 -2.15 -17.93
C THR A 58 -23.48 -2.01 -19.41
N LEU A 59 -24.64 -1.43 -19.73
CA LEU A 59 -25.04 -1.19 -21.12
C LEU A 59 -24.06 -0.26 -21.84
N TYR A 60 -23.54 0.76 -21.15
CA TYR A 60 -22.54 1.66 -21.72
C TYR A 60 -21.22 0.92 -21.97
N ALA A 61 -20.70 0.16 -21.00
CA ALA A 61 -19.51 -0.67 -21.16
C ALA A 61 -19.65 -1.65 -22.34
N LEU A 62 -20.77 -2.37 -22.43
CA LEU A 62 -21.05 -3.31 -23.53
C LEU A 62 -21.13 -2.60 -24.88
N SER A 63 -21.73 -1.41 -24.94
CA SER A 63 -21.81 -0.63 -26.18
C SER A 63 -20.43 -0.15 -26.65
N LEU A 64 -19.56 0.25 -25.73
CA LEU A 64 -18.18 0.63 -26.02
C LEU A 64 -17.33 -0.58 -26.43
N ALA A 65 -17.49 -1.71 -25.75
CA ALA A 65 -16.80 -2.96 -26.06
C ALA A 65 -17.15 -3.48 -27.47
N LYS A 66 -18.43 -3.49 -27.86
CA LYS A 66 -18.85 -3.88 -29.21
C LYS A 66 -18.22 -2.98 -30.27
N SER A 67 -18.28 -1.66 -30.07
CA SER A 67 -17.66 -0.71 -31.00
C SER A 67 -16.14 -0.82 -31.04
N ALA A 68 -15.47 -1.17 -29.94
CA ALA A 68 -14.04 -1.42 -29.91
C ALA A 68 -13.66 -2.67 -30.72
N ILE A 69 -14.42 -3.76 -30.60
CA ILE A 69 -14.23 -4.99 -31.39
C ILE A 69 -14.42 -4.70 -32.88
N GLU A 70 -15.50 -4.01 -33.25
CA GLU A 70 -15.79 -3.64 -34.64
C GLU A 70 -14.67 -2.75 -35.22
N SER A 71 -14.15 -1.78 -34.46
CA SER A 71 -13.02 -0.96 -34.93
C SER A 71 -11.74 -1.78 -35.14
N PHE A 72 -11.49 -2.78 -34.28
CA PHE A 72 -10.30 -3.62 -34.37
C PHE A 72 -10.33 -4.59 -35.55
N GLU A 73 -11.50 -5.17 -35.86
CA GLU A 73 -11.68 -6.02 -37.04
C GLU A 73 -11.47 -5.23 -38.35
N VAL A 74 -11.91 -3.97 -38.39
CA VAL A 74 -11.73 -3.09 -39.55
C VAL A 74 -10.25 -2.70 -39.74
N GLU A 75 -9.52 -2.41 -38.66
CA GLU A 75 -8.07 -2.13 -38.70
C GLU A 75 -7.25 -3.36 -39.09
N SER A 76 -7.59 -4.54 -38.57
CA SER A 76 -6.89 -5.80 -38.89
C SER A 76 -7.02 -6.21 -40.36
N THR A 77 -8.10 -5.77 -41.03
CA THR A 77 -8.34 -6.06 -42.45
C THR A 77 -7.63 -5.07 -43.38
N SER A 78 -7.07 -3.96 -42.85
CA SER A 78 -6.57 -2.84 -43.65
C SER A 78 -5.05 -2.58 -43.57
N GLN A 79 -4.28 -3.40 -42.84
CA GLN A 79 -2.81 -3.28 -42.80
C GLN A 79 -2.10 -4.13 -43.86
N GLU A 80 -1.79 -3.51 -45.00
CA GLU A 80 -0.44 -3.59 -45.61
C GLU A 80 0.37 -2.42 -45.03
N PRO A 81 1.69 -2.55 -44.81
CA PRO A 81 2.47 -1.56 -44.07
C PRO A 81 2.89 -0.41 -44.99
N ASP A 82 2.67 0.84 -44.56
CA ASP A 82 3.48 1.95 -45.05
C ASP A 82 4.11 2.70 -43.87
N GLU A 83 5.42 2.82 -43.95
CA GLU A 83 6.29 3.41 -42.95
C GLU A 83 6.16 4.94 -42.96
N GLY A 84 6.07 5.51 -41.75
CA GLY A 84 6.60 6.84 -41.47
C GLY A 84 5.60 7.98 -41.49
N ARG A 85 5.29 8.49 -40.30
CA ARG A 85 5.74 9.82 -39.84
C ARG A 85 5.26 10.09 -38.41
N LEU A 86 6.24 10.30 -37.54
CA LEU A 86 6.11 11.02 -36.29
C LEU A 86 5.67 12.45 -36.60
N GLU A 87 4.51 12.88 -36.13
CA GLU A 87 4.28 14.29 -35.81
C GLU A 87 3.62 14.38 -34.43
N GLU A 88 4.47 14.66 -33.45
CA GLU A 88 4.12 15.26 -32.16
C GLU A 88 3.20 16.46 -32.43
N THR A 89 2.02 16.52 -31.83
CA THR A 89 1.28 17.78 -31.77
C THR A 89 0.77 18.00 -30.35
N GLU A 90 1.18 19.15 -29.84
CA GLU A 90 1.12 19.60 -28.46
C GLU A 90 -0.30 19.76 -27.90
N ILE A 91 -0.35 19.65 -26.58
CA ILE A 91 -1.46 19.90 -25.68
C ILE A 91 -1.92 21.36 -25.78
N SER A 92 -3.20 21.57 -26.11
CA SER A 92 -4.03 22.64 -25.52
C SER A 92 -5.50 22.48 -25.96
N ASP A 93 -6.41 22.27 -25.01
CA ASP A 93 -7.40 23.26 -24.54
C ASP A 93 -8.61 22.58 -23.85
N LEU A 94 -9.07 23.16 -22.74
CA LEU A 94 -10.13 22.64 -21.88
C LEU A 94 -11.52 22.86 -22.50
N GLY A 95 -12.23 21.78 -22.85
CA GLY A 95 -13.64 21.84 -23.22
C GLY A 95 -14.26 20.46 -23.39
N GLY A 96 -15.35 20.17 -22.68
CA GLY A 96 -16.04 18.87 -22.55
C GLY A 96 -16.61 18.21 -23.82
N ASN A 97 -16.06 18.50 -25.01
CA ASN A 97 -16.37 17.83 -26.28
C ASN A 97 -15.23 16.89 -26.77
N SER A 98 -14.09 16.83 -26.07
CA SER A 98 -12.87 16.14 -26.56
C SER A 98 -12.87 14.62 -26.39
N ILE A 99 -13.76 14.04 -25.57
CA ILE A 99 -13.72 12.61 -25.24
C ILE A 99 -14.04 11.75 -26.47
N PHE A 100 -14.96 12.21 -27.34
CA PHE A 100 -15.30 11.49 -28.60
C PHE A 100 -14.28 11.68 -29.74
N GLN A 101 -13.21 12.46 -29.52
CA GLN A 101 -12.07 12.51 -30.44
C GLN A 101 -11.02 11.43 -30.12
N SER A 102 -10.97 10.97 -28.87
CA SER A 102 -10.17 9.80 -28.51
C SER A 102 -10.77 8.52 -29.13
N PRO A 103 -9.93 7.57 -29.59
CA PRO A 103 -10.42 6.34 -30.16
C PRO A 103 -11.35 5.62 -29.16
N VAL A 104 -12.33 4.89 -29.68
CA VAL A 104 -13.37 4.21 -28.87
C VAL A 104 -12.74 3.32 -27.79
N ARG A 105 -11.56 2.77 -28.08
CA ARG A 105 -10.75 1.97 -27.18
C ARG A 105 -10.29 2.73 -25.92
N ASP A 106 -9.78 3.95 -26.07
CA ASP A 106 -9.32 4.76 -24.93
C ASP A 106 -10.50 5.14 -24.04
N ARG A 107 -11.63 5.49 -24.67
CA ARG A 107 -12.88 5.79 -23.95
C ARG A 107 -13.35 4.59 -23.12
N LEU A 108 -13.25 3.39 -23.68
CA LEU A 108 -13.56 2.14 -22.98
C LEU A 108 -12.61 1.94 -21.79
N GLN A 109 -11.30 2.09 -21.99
CA GLN A 109 -10.31 1.92 -20.90
C GLN A 109 -10.54 2.92 -19.76
N ILE A 110 -10.74 4.20 -20.08
CA ILE A 110 -11.01 5.26 -19.09
C ILE A 110 -12.29 4.92 -18.31
N PHE A 111 -13.35 4.49 -18.99
CA PHE A 111 -14.60 4.14 -18.35
C PHE A 111 -14.45 2.93 -17.42
N LEU A 112 -13.79 1.86 -17.87
CA LEU A 112 -13.58 0.64 -17.08
C LEU A 112 -12.71 0.89 -15.83
N GLN A 113 -11.77 1.83 -15.90
CA GLN A 113 -10.95 2.21 -14.75
C GLN A 113 -11.72 3.06 -13.74
N SER A 114 -12.51 4.03 -14.21
CA SER A 114 -13.18 5.04 -13.38
C SER A 114 -14.49 4.56 -12.75
N SER A 115 -15.25 3.72 -13.45
CA SER A 115 -16.54 3.23 -12.97
C SER A 115 -16.39 1.94 -12.18
N ASP A 116 -17.08 1.84 -11.04
CA ASP A 116 -17.20 0.59 -10.25
C ASP A 116 -18.61 -0.02 -10.31
N LEU A 117 -19.55 0.64 -11.01
CA LEU A 117 -20.98 0.31 -10.99
C LEU A 117 -21.45 -0.55 -12.18
N PHE A 118 -20.54 -1.19 -12.91
CA PHE A 118 -20.91 -2.10 -14.01
C PHE A 118 -20.68 -3.56 -13.62
N ASP A 119 -21.29 -4.49 -14.37
CA ASP A 119 -21.02 -5.92 -14.22
C ASP A 119 -19.79 -6.34 -15.08
N PRO A 120 -18.64 -6.64 -14.46
CA PRO A 120 -17.43 -7.01 -15.20
C PRO A 120 -17.53 -8.39 -15.86
N GLU A 121 -18.40 -9.29 -15.39
CA GLU A 121 -18.53 -10.64 -15.97
C GLU A 121 -19.20 -10.56 -17.36
N GLU A 122 -20.30 -9.80 -17.47
CA GLU A 122 -21.01 -9.62 -18.75
C GLU A 122 -20.10 -8.98 -19.83
N VAL A 123 -19.25 -8.04 -19.42
CA VAL A 123 -18.31 -7.37 -20.33
C VAL A 123 -17.19 -8.32 -20.74
N LEU A 124 -16.71 -9.18 -19.83
CA LEU A 124 -15.69 -10.18 -20.13
C LEU A 124 -16.19 -11.25 -21.10
N ASP A 125 -17.42 -11.76 -20.91
CA ASP A 125 -18.03 -12.77 -21.80
C ASP A 125 -18.10 -12.28 -23.25
N LEU A 126 -18.37 -10.99 -23.44
CA LEU A 126 -18.39 -10.36 -24.76
C LEU A 126 -16.99 -10.23 -25.38
N ILE A 127 -15.99 -9.89 -24.56
CA ILE A 127 -14.62 -9.56 -25.01
C ILE A 127 -13.73 -10.81 -25.07
N GLU A 128 -14.15 -11.95 -24.54
CA GLU A 128 -13.35 -13.18 -24.42
C GLU A 128 -12.66 -13.59 -25.72
N GLY A 129 -13.36 -13.51 -26.86
CA GLY A 129 -12.84 -13.86 -28.18
C GLY A 129 -11.93 -12.81 -28.85
N SER A 130 -11.80 -11.61 -28.29
CA SER A 130 -11.07 -10.49 -28.91
C SER A 130 -9.64 -10.32 -28.38
N GLU A 131 -8.80 -9.57 -29.08
CA GLU A 131 -7.42 -9.24 -28.67
C GLU A 131 -7.31 -7.97 -27.79
N LEU A 132 -8.41 -7.57 -27.14
CA LEU A 132 -8.47 -6.43 -26.23
C LEU A 132 -7.84 -6.78 -24.86
N TRP A 133 -6.53 -7.06 -24.86
CA TRP A 133 -5.79 -7.57 -23.69
C TRP A 133 -5.73 -6.58 -22.53
N LEU A 134 -5.57 -5.27 -22.80
CA LEU A 134 -5.54 -4.24 -21.76
C LEU A 134 -6.89 -4.13 -21.04
N GLU A 135 -7.97 -4.14 -21.81
CA GLU A 135 -9.34 -4.09 -21.31
C GLU A 135 -9.65 -5.32 -20.46
N LYS A 136 -9.24 -6.52 -20.94
CA LYS A 136 -9.31 -7.76 -20.15
C LYS A 136 -8.52 -7.64 -18.84
N ALA A 137 -7.31 -7.08 -18.86
CA ALA A 137 -6.51 -6.89 -17.64
C ALA A 137 -7.21 -5.96 -16.63
N ILE A 138 -7.84 -4.87 -17.10
CA ILE A 138 -8.61 -3.96 -16.24
C ILE A 138 -9.81 -4.69 -15.61
N LEU A 139 -10.53 -5.50 -16.39
CA LEU A 139 -11.69 -6.27 -15.91
C LEU A 139 -11.29 -7.34 -14.90
N TYR A 140 -10.25 -8.13 -15.17
CA TYR A 140 -9.73 -9.12 -14.23
C TYR A 140 -9.19 -8.49 -12.95
N ARG A 141 -8.65 -7.26 -13.03
CA ARG A 141 -8.27 -6.46 -11.86
C ARG A 141 -9.48 -6.10 -11.01
N LYS A 142 -10.61 -5.73 -11.61
CA LYS A 142 -11.87 -5.47 -10.87
C LYS A 142 -12.47 -6.73 -10.25
N LEU A 143 -12.32 -7.88 -10.91
CA LEU A 143 -12.73 -9.20 -10.35
C LEU A 143 -11.79 -9.74 -9.27
N GLY A 144 -10.62 -9.12 -9.06
CA GLY A 144 -9.63 -9.59 -8.08
C GLY A 144 -8.87 -10.85 -8.52
N GLN A 145 -8.86 -11.17 -9.83
CA GLN A 145 -8.13 -12.32 -10.37
C GLN A 145 -6.68 -11.93 -10.66
N GLU A 146 -5.87 -11.81 -9.60
CA GLU A 146 -4.49 -11.30 -9.66
C GLU A 146 -3.58 -12.08 -10.62
N THR A 147 -3.68 -13.41 -10.65
CA THR A 147 -2.84 -14.29 -11.48
C THR A 147 -3.05 -14.05 -12.97
N LEU A 148 -4.31 -13.89 -13.39
CA LEU A 148 -4.68 -13.67 -14.79
C LEU A 148 -4.26 -12.27 -15.25
N VAL A 149 -4.41 -11.26 -14.39
CA VAL A 149 -3.92 -9.90 -14.68
C VAL A 149 -2.43 -9.91 -14.95
N LEU A 150 -1.65 -10.52 -14.05
CA LEU A 150 -0.19 -10.63 -14.22
C LEU A 150 0.16 -11.42 -15.47
N GLN A 151 -0.54 -12.51 -15.76
CA GLN A 151 -0.30 -13.29 -16.97
C GLN A 151 -0.53 -12.47 -18.24
N ILE A 152 -1.59 -11.64 -18.27
CA ILE A 152 -1.89 -10.79 -19.42
C ILE A 152 -0.83 -9.68 -19.56
N LEU A 153 -0.54 -8.95 -18.48
CA LEU A 153 0.45 -7.86 -18.50
C LEU A 153 1.85 -8.39 -18.86
N ALA A 154 2.30 -9.45 -18.20
CA ALA A 154 3.66 -9.97 -18.33
C ALA A 154 3.90 -10.77 -19.61
N LEU A 155 2.94 -11.60 -20.04
CA LEU A 155 3.16 -12.56 -21.15
C LEU A 155 2.49 -12.18 -22.47
N LYS A 156 1.33 -11.50 -22.42
CA LYS A 156 0.58 -11.11 -23.62
C LYS A 156 0.97 -9.71 -24.09
N LEU A 157 0.99 -8.76 -23.17
CA LEU A 157 1.37 -7.37 -23.44
C LEU A 157 2.89 -7.15 -23.36
N GLU A 158 3.61 -8.06 -22.68
CA GLU A 158 5.06 -7.97 -22.44
C GLU A 158 5.49 -6.65 -21.79
N ASP A 159 4.57 -6.01 -21.06
CA ASP A 159 4.80 -4.77 -20.34
C ASP A 159 5.27 -5.07 -18.91
N SER A 160 6.60 -5.16 -18.77
CA SER A 160 7.22 -5.42 -17.47
C SER A 160 6.97 -4.30 -16.44
N GLU A 161 6.81 -3.06 -16.90
CA GLU A 161 6.67 -1.91 -16.01
C GLU A 161 5.26 -1.85 -15.42
N ALA A 162 4.24 -2.05 -16.26
CA ALA A 162 2.86 -2.15 -15.79
C ALA A 162 2.65 -3.34 -14.83
N ALA A 163 3.30 -4.48 -15.08
CA ALA A 163 3.24 -5.64 -14.19
C ALA A 163 3.90 -5.35 -12.83
N GLU A 164 5.07 -4.69 -12.81
CA GLU A 164 5.75 -4.28 -11.57
C GLU A 164 4.90 -3.27 -10.77
N GLN A 165 4.28 -2.30 -11.46
CA GLN A 165 3.41 -1.31 -10.83
C GLN A 165 2.17 -1.98 -10.20
N TYR A 166 1.58 -2.96 -10.86
CA TYR A 166 0.46 -3.72 -10.30
C TYR A 166 0.87 -4.52 -9.04
N CYS A 167 2.03 -5.16 -9.04
CA CYS A 167 2.57 -5.81 -7.84
C CYS A 167 2.79 -4.81 -6.69
N ALA A 168 3.25 -3.59 -7.00
CA ALA A 168 3.45 -2.54 -6.00
C ALA A 168 2.12 -2.06 -5.38
N GLU A 169 1.05 -1.99 -6.17
CA GLU A 169 -0.30 -1.64 -5.69
C GLU A 169 -0.88 -2.73 -4.77
N ILE A 170 -0.66 -4.01 -5.08
CA ILE A 170 -1.08 -5.13 -4.22
C ILE A 170 -0.26 -5.14 -2.91
N GLY A 171 1.03 -4.80 -2.99
CA GLY A 171 1.93 -4.72 -1.83
C GLY A 171 2.25 -6.07 -1.19
N ARG A 172 2.03 -7.20 -1.89
CA ARG A 172 2.33 -8.55 -1.40
C ARG A 172 3.63 -9.08 -2.03
N PRO A 173 4.56 -9.65 -1.23
CA PRO A 173 5.79 -10.24 -1.75
C PRO A 173 5.50 -11.46 -2.66
N ASP A 174 4.42 -12.19 -2.39
CA ASP A 174 4.01 -13.36 -3.16
C ASP A 174 3.69 -13.02 -4.63
N ALA A 175 3.18 -11.82 -4.90
CA ALA A 175 2.87 -11.36 -6.25
C ALA A 175 4.15 -11.19 -7.11
N TYR A 176 5.22 -10.65 -6.50
CA TYR A 176 6.51 -10.53 -7.17
C TYR A 176 7.15 -11.90 -7.44
N MET A 177 6.97 -12.87 -6.53
CA MET A 177 7.42 -14.25 -6.76
C MET A 177 6.66 -14.90 -7.91
N GLN A 178 5.33 -14.76 -7.96
CA GLN A 178 4.53 -15.26 -9.08
C GLN A 178 4.93 -14.64 -10.41
N LEU A 179 5.21 -13.33 -10.43
CA LEU A 179 5.67 -12.63 -11.62
C LEU A 179 7.06 -13.12 -12.06
N LEU A 180 7.96 -13.38 -11.12
CA LEU A 180 9.27 -13.99 -11.39
C LEU A 180 9.11 -15.39 -12.00
N ASP A 181 8.25 -16.22 -11.42
CA ASP A 181 7.90 -17.55 -11.94
C ASP A 181 7.41 -17.47 -13.40
N MET A 182 6.47 -16.56 -13.67
CA MET A 182 5.91 -16.36 -15.02
C MET A 182 6.97 -15.92 -16.04
N TYR A 183 7.95 -15.09 -15.64
CA TYR A 183 9.04 -14.71 -16.53
C TYR A 183 10.03 -15.85 -16.80
N LEU A 184 10.24 -16.75 -15.84
CA LEU A 184 11.19 -17.85 -15.95
C LEU A 184 10.62 -19.10 -16.63
N ASP A 185 9.32 -19.35 -16.49
CA ASP A 185 8.60 -20.42 -17.18
C ASP A 185 7.27 -19.92 -17.78
N PRO A 186 7.33 -19.22 -18.92
CA PRO A 186 6.14 -18.81 -19.63
C PRO A 186 5.47 -20.05 -20.25
N GLN A 187 4.40 -20.53 -19.60
CA GLN A 187 3.59 -21.72 -19.96
C GLN A 187 3.10 -21.79 -21.43
N ASN A 188 3.32 -20.74 -22.23
CA ASN A 188 2.92 -20.63 -23.63
C ASN A 188 3.98 -21.15 -24.64
N GLY A 189 5.04 -21.83 -24.18
CA GLY A 189 6.12 -22.31 -25.04
C GLY A 189 7.00 -21.20 -25.62
N LYS A 190 6.92 -19.99 -25.05
CA LYS A 190 7.82 -18.86 -25.34
C LYS A 190 9.17 -19.09 -24.62
N GLU A 191 10.21 -18.41 -25.10
CA GLU A 191 11.48 -18.39 -24.37
C GLU A 191 11.36 -17.59 -23.07
N PRO A 192 12.09 -17.99 -22.01
CA PRO A 192 12.11 -17.27 -20.74
C PRO A 192 12.59 -15.82 -20.89
N MET A 193 11.88 -14.91 -20.24
CA MET A 193 12.13 -13.46 -20.27
C MET A 193 13.18 -13.05 -19.24
N PHE A 194 14.43 -13.51 -19.41
CA PHE A 194 15.49 -13.31 -18.43
C PHE A 194 15.77 -11.83 -18.08
N ASN A 195 15.68 -10.93 -19.06
CA ASN A 195 15.92 -9.49 -18.82
C ASN A 195 14.86 -8.89 -17.88
N ALA A 196 13.59 -9.25 -18.05
CA ALA A 196 12.52 -8.80 -17.16
C ALA A 196 12.68 -9.39 -15.76
N ALA A 197 13.01 -10.69 -15.66
CA ALA A 197 13.30 -11.34 -14.38
C ALA A 197 14.47 -10.68 -13.63
N VAL A 198 15.56 -10.32 -14.32
CA VAL A 198 16.70 -9.65 -13.69
C VAL A 198 16.38 -8.22 -13.27
N ARG A 199 15.60 -7.48 -14.06
CA ARG A 199 15.09 -6.14 -13.67
C ARG A 199 14.24 -6.23 -12.39
N LEU A 200 13.31 -7.17 -12.34
CA LEU A 200 12.47 -7.41 -11.17
C LEU A 200 13.31 -7.74 -9.93
N LEU A 201 14.29 -8.64 -10.06
CA LEU A 201 15.20 -8.97 -8.97
C LEU A 201 16.03 -7.75 -8.53
N HIS A 202 16.47 -6.91 -9.47
CA HIS A 202 17.27 -5.72 -9.15
C HIS A 202 16.46 -4.69 -8.36
N ASN A 203 15.21 -4.45 -8.75
CA ASN A 203 14.35 -3.43 -8.17
C ASN A 203 13.67 -3.90 -6.87
N HIS A 204 13.23 -5.16 -6.83
CA HIS A 204 12.37 -5.69 -5.77
C HIS A 204 12.98 -6.87 -5.00
N GLY A 205 14.24 -7.22 -5.26
CA GLY A 205 14.91 -8.34 -4.60
C GLY A 205 14.97 -8.24 -3.08
N GLU A 206 15.02 -7.03 -2.51
CA GLU A 206 15.06 -6.86 -1.04
C GLU A 206 13.80 -7.36 -0.34
N SER A 207 12.64 -7.25 -1.00
CA SER A 207 11.35 -7.70 -0.46
C SER A 207 11.09 -9.20 -0.62
N LEU A 208 11.87 -9.88 -1.46
CA LEU A 208 11.68 -11.30 -1.76
C LEU A 208 12.40 -12.19 -0.74
N ASP A 209 11.86 -13.39 -0.52
CA ASP A 209 12.56 -14.41 0.26
C ASP A 209 13.71 -15.00 -0.56
N PRO A 210 14.98 -14.85 -0.14
CA PRO A 210 16.11 -15.35 -0.91
C PRO A 210 16.08 -16.86 -1.14
N LEU A 211 15.48 -17.64 -0.23
CA LEU A 211 15.39 -19.09 -0.39
C LEU A 211 14.44 -19.46 -1.53
N GLN A 212 13.24 -18.87 -1.53
CA GLN A 212 12.27 -19.08 -2.60
C GLN A 212 12.86 -18.65 -3.95
N VAL A 213 13.47 -17.47 -4.02
CA VAL A 213 14.13 -17.01 -5.25
C VAL A 213 15.14 -18.06 -5.76
N LEU A 214 15.99 -18.61 -4.90
CA LEU A 214 16.96 -19.63 -5.32
C LEU A 214 16.31 -20.95 -5.79
N GLU A 215 15.17 -21.34 -5.21
CA GLU A 215 14.41 -22.52 -5.64
C GLU A 215 13.73 -22.30 -6.99
N THR A 216 13.25 -21.07 -7.24
CA THR A 216 12.57 -20.67 -8.48
C THR A 216 13.53 -20.50 -9.65
N LEU A 217 14.79 -20.15 -9.39
CA LEU A 217 15.78 -19.98 -10.45
C LEU A 217 16.04 -21.31 -11.17
N SER A 218 15.49 -21.42 -12.37
CA SER A 218 15.72 -22.56 -13.27
C SER A 218 17.22 -22.83 -13.45
N PRO A 219 17.65 -24.10 -13.53
CA PRO A 219 19.06 -24.47 -13.76
C PRO A 219 19.62 -23.96 -15.10
N ASN A 220 18.75 -23.50 -16.01
CA ASN A 220 19.12 -22.93 -17.30
C ASN A 220 19.38 -21.41 -17.26
N MET A 221 19.06 -20.73 -16.14
CA MET A 221 19.29 -19.29 -16.03
C MET A 221 20.80 -19.02 -15.90
N PRO A 222 21.38 -18.09 -16.68
CA PRO A 222 22.75 -17.65 -16.46
C PRO A 222 22.84 -16.90 -15.12
N LEU A 223 23.24 -17.62 -14.07
CA LEU A 223 23.41 -17.11 -12.70
C LEU A 223 24.31 -15.87 -12.65
N GLN A 224 25.21 -15.71 -13.62
CA GLN A 224 26.06 -14.53 -13.77
C GLN A 224 25.25 -13.23 -13.81
N LEU A 225 24.09 -13.22 -14.47
CA LEU A 225 23.27 -12.03 -14.66
C LEU A 225 22.53 -11.61 -13.38
N ALA A 226 22.25 -12.56 -12.48
CA ALA A 226 21.57 -12.33 -11.21
C ALA A 226 22.53 -12.26 -10.00
N SER A 227 23.81 -12.65 -10.18
CA SER A 227 24.75 -12.87 -9.08
C SER A 227 24.97 -11.63 -8.19
N ASP A 228 25.20 -10.45 -8.78
CA ASP A 228 25.40 -9.20 -8.04
C ASP A 228 24.15 -8.79 -7.25
N THR A 229 22.97 -9.02 -7.82
CA THR A 229 21.69 -8.73 -7.17
C THR A 229 21.43 -9.69 -6.02
N ILE A 230 21.61 -10.99 -6.24
CA ILE A 230 21.48 -12.03 -5.21
C ILE A 230 22.46 -11.76 -4.05
N LEU A 231 23.72 -11.43 -4.35
CA LEU A 231 24.71 -11.10 -3.32
C LEU A 231 24.31 -9.86 -2.51
N ARG A 232 23.76 -8.82 -3.15
CA ARG A 232 23.23 -7.65 -2.44
C ARG A 232 22.06 -8.03 -1.52
N MET A 233 21.11 -8.85 -2.01
CA MET A 233 19.99 -9.35 -1.21
C MET A 233 20.46 -10.11 0.02
N PHE A 234 21.35 -11.10 -0.14
CA PHE A 234 21.86 -11.88 0.99
C PHE A 234 22.62 -11.02 2.00
N ARG A 235 23.44 -10.06 1.53
CA ARG A 235 24.14 -9.12 2.41
C ARG A 235 23.17 -8.25 3.21
N ALA A 236 22.13 -7.72 2.56
CA ALA A 236 21.10 -6.91 3.22
C ALA A 236 20.34 -7.74 4.28
N ARG A 237 19.91 -8.95 3.95
CA ARG A 237 19.21 -9.86 4.89
C ARG A 237 20.07 -10.22 6.10
N LEU A 238 21.34 -10.55 5.88
CA LEU A 238 22.29 -10.82 6.97
C LEU A 238 22.53 -9.59 7.84
N HIS A 239 22.62 -8.41 7.22
CA HIS A 239 22.78 -7.14 7.93
C HIS A 239 21.56 -6.85 8.82
N HIS A 240 20.34 -6.91 8.28
CA HIS A 240 19.11 -6.72 9.05
C HIS A 240 18.96 -7.74 10.17
N HIS A 241 19.31 -9.00 9.92
CA HIS A 241 19.29 -10.03 10.96
C HIS A 241 20.24 -9.69 12.12
N ARG A 242 21.49 -9.33 11.82
CA ARG A 242 22.48 -8.93 12.84
C ARG A 242 22.07 -7.66 13.59
N GLN A 243 21.57 -6.65 12.88
CA GLN A 243 21.05 -5.43 13.50
C GLN A 243 19.86 -5.74 14.42
N GLY A 244 18.92 -6.57 13.97
CA GLY A 244 17.79 -7.02 14.76
C GLY A 244 18.24 -7.76 16.03
N GLN A 245 19.26 -8.63 15.95
CA GLN A 245 19.85 -9.28 17.11
C GLN A 245 20.48 -8.28 18.09
N ILE A 246 21.20 -7.27 17.59
CA ILE A 246 21.79 -6.23 18.43
C ILE A 246 20.69 -5.46 19.17
N VAL A 247 19.67 -4.98 18.46
CA VAL A 247 18.55 -4.23 19.04
C VAL A 247 17.78 -5.09 20.05
N HIS A 248 17.51 -6.35 19.71
CA HIS A 248 16.85 -7.30 20.61
C HIS A 248 17.63 -7.50 21.91
N ASN A 249 18.93 -7.77 21.81
CA ASN A 249 19.77 -8.03 22.97
C ASN A 249 19.95 -6.77 23.84
N LEU A 250 20.10 -5.60 23.23
CA LEU A 250 20.18 -4.33 23.94
C LEU A 250 18.85 -4.03 24.68
N SER A 251 17.72 -4.18 23.99
CA SER A 251 16.40 -4.00 24.60
C SER A 251 16.15 -4.98 25.75
N ARG A 252 16.63 -6.23 25.59
CA ARG A 252 16.57 -7.24 26.64
C ARG A 252 17.44 -6.85 27.85
N ALA A 253 18.65 -6.33 27.64
CA ALA A 253 19.52 -5.86 28.73
C ALA A 253 18.85 -4.72 29.51
N LEU A 254 18.39 -3.68 28.81
CA LEU A 254 17.67 -2.55 29.44
C LEU A 254 16.42 -2.99 30.22
N ASN A 255 15.67 -3.97 29.69
CA ASN A 255 14.52 -4.53 30.40
C ASN A 255 14.91 -5.31 31.66
N VAL A 256 16.05 -6.00 31.64
CA VAL A 256 16.59 -6.68 32.83
C VAL A 256 17.01 -5.65 33.87
N ASP A 257 17.74 -4.60 33.47
CA ASP A 257 18.19 -3.52 34.37
C ASP A 257 17.00 -2.81 35.01
N ALA A 258 15.98 -2.43 34.21
CA ALA A 258 14.76 -1.83 34.73
C ALA A 258 13.99 -2.76 35.70
N LYS A 259 14.00 -4.07 35.46
CA LYS A 259 13.40 -5.05 36.39
C LYS A 259 14.21 -5.17 37.66
N LEU A 260 15.53 -5.14 37.58
CA LEU A 260 16.43 -5.17 38.74
C LEU A 260 16.22 -3.93 39.60
N ALA A 261 16.27 -2.73 39.02
CA ALA A 261 16.01 -1.47 39.73
C ALA A 261 14.64 -1.50 40.44
N ARG A 262 13.60 -2.05 39.78
CA ARG A 262 12.28 -2.22 40.40
C ARG A 262 12.29 -3.22 41.56
N LEU A 263 13.05 -4.31 41.47
CA LEU A 263 13.16 -5.30 42.54
C LEU A 263 13.95 -4.75 43.72
N GLU A 264 15.03 -4.03 43.46
CA GLU A 264 15.81 -3.31 44.46
C GLU A 264 14.90 -2.37 45.24
N GLU A 265 14.17 -1.47 44.55
CA GLU A 265 13.21 -0.55 45.18
C GLU A 265 12.11 -1.27 45.98
N ARG A 266 11.62 -2.43 45.50
CA ARG A 266 10.63 -3.24 46.24
C ARG A 266 11.19 -3.95 47.46
N SER A 267 12.48 -4.29 47.43
CA SER A 267 13.17 -4.95 48.56
C SER A 267 13.60 -3.96 49.64
N ARG A 268 13.47 -2.64 49.38
CA ARG A 268 13.85 -1.61 50.34
C ARG A 268 13.03 -1.73 51.60
N HIS A 269 13.75 -1.73 52.71
CA HIS A 269 13.20 -1.79 54.05
C HIS A 269 14.13 -1.04 54.98
N VAL A 270 13.58 -0.47 56.06
CA VAL A 270 14.34 0.12 57.15
C VAL A 270 14.04 -0.68 58.40
N GLN A 271 15.08 -1.04 59.13
CA GLN A 271 14.96 -1.71 60.42
C GLN A 271 14.81 -0.66 61.53
N ILE A 272 13.74 -0.76 62.31
CA ILE A 272 13.47 0.11 63.45
C ILE A 272 13.83 -0.63 64.73
N ASN A 273 14.80 -0.09 65.46
CA ASN A 273 15.27 -0.61 66.74
C ASN A 273 14.87 0.35 67.87
N ASP A 274 15.17 -0.01 69.12
CA ASP A 274 14.82 0.79 70.31
C ASP A 274 15.53 2.17 70.34
N GLU A 275 16.63 2.31 69.62
CA GLU A 275 17.40 3.54 69.46
C GLU A 275 16.95 4.40 68.27
N SER A 276 16.06 3.90 67.41
CA SER A 276 15.62 4.63 66.22
C SER A 276 14.83 5.89 66.61
N LEU A 277 15.29 7.04 66.13
CA LEU A 277 14.70 8.35 66.38
C LEU A 277 13.98 8.87 65.13
N CYS A 278 13.00 9.75 65.33
CA CYS A 278 12.40 10.50 64.24
C CYS A 278 13.38 11.55 63.69
N ASP A 279 13.58 11.60 62.37
CA ASP A 279 14.53 12.55 61.75
C ASP A 279 14.13 14.03 61.90
N SER A 280 12.85 14.31 62.19
CA SER A 280 12.33 15.67 62.34
C SER A 280 12.27 16.16 63.80
N CYS A 281 11.81 15.32 64.73
CA CYS A 281 11.61 15.72 66.14
C CYS A 281 12.52 15.00 67.14
N HIS A 282 13.36 14.09 66.66
CA HIS A 282 14.30 13.27 67.43
C HIS A 282 13.66 12.45 68.56
N ALA A 283 12.33 12.28 68.55
CA ALA A 283 11.65 11.41 69.49
C ALA A 283 11.87 9.93 69.13
N ARG A 284 12.02 9.06 70.15
CA ARG A 284 12.11 7.61 69.95
C ARG A 284 10.87 7.05 69.27
N LEU A 285 11.09 6.30 68.18
CA LEU A 285 10.07 5.64 67.38
C LEU A 285 9.58 4.37 68.09
N GLY A 286 10.47 3.41 68.36
CA GLY A 286 10.12 2.16 69.03
C GLY A 286 8.89 1.49 68.40
N THR A 287 7.85 1.24 69.20
CA THR A 287 6.57 0.64 68.75
C THR A 287 5.52 1.63 68.25
N LYS A 288 5.87 2.93 68.09
CA LYS A 288 4.92 3.97 67.64
C LYS A 288 4.77 3.93 66.11
N LEU A 289 3.63 4.43 65.62
CA LEU A 289 3.40 4.64 64.18
C LEU A 289 4.47 5.57 63.57
N PHE A 290 5.08 5.10 62.48
CA PHE A 290 6.09 5.81 61.71
C PHE A 290 5.74 5.77 60.21
N ALA A 291 6.40 6.63 59.44
CA ALA A 291 6.35 6.67 57.99
C ALA A 291 7.77 6.83 57.44
N MET A 292 8.03 6.23 56.28
CA MET A 292 9.29 6.34 55.56
C MET A 292 9.06 7.12 54.26
N TYR A 293 9.95 8.06 53.96
CA TYR A 293 9.96 8.78 52.69
C TYR A 293 10.89 8.10 51.66
N PRO A 294 10.74 8.39 50.35
CA PRO A 294 11.58 7.82 49.29
C PRO A 294 13.11 8.05 49.46
N ASP A 295 13.52 9.06 50.23
CA ASP A 295 14.90 9.39 50.55
C ASP A 295 15.50 8.58 51.72
N ASP A 296 14.78 7.58 52.25
CA ASP A 296 15.08 6.77 53.44
C ASP A 296 14.91 7.49 54.78
N THR A 297 14.40 8.72 54.80
CA THR A 297 14.11 9.39 56.07
C THR A 297 12.89 8.78 56.75
N VAL A 298 12.99 8.56 58.07
CA VAL A 298 11.93 7.97 58.89
C VAL A 298 11.42 9.00 59.89
N VAL A 299 10.10 9.22 59.85
CA VAL A 299 9.43 10.18 60.71
C VAL A 299 8.33 9.53 61.54
N CYS A 300 8.07 10.07 62.73
CA CYS A 300 6.88 9.71 63.48
C CYS A 300 5.62 10.19 62.74
N TYR A 301 4.50 9.49 62.93
CA TYR A 301 3.24 9.81 62.24
C TYR A 301 2.75 11.25 62.49
N LYS A 302 3.09 11.86 63.64
CA LYS A 302 2.77 13.27 63.92
C LYS A 302 3.56 14.25 63.02
N CYS A 303 4.84 13.98 62.78
CA CYS A 303 5.65 14.79 61.86
C CYS A 303 5.21 14.56 60.40
N PHE A 304 4.90 13.32 60.03
CA PHE A 304 4.34 12.98 58.72
C PHE A 304 3.06 13.77 58.42
N ARG A 305 2.12 13.84 59.36
CA ARG A 305 0.88 14.65 59.17
C ARG A 305 1.13 16.15 59.02
N ARG A 306 2.25 16.67 59.50
CA ARG A 306 2.61 18.11 59.37
C ARG A 306 3.33 18.40 58.06
N LEU A 307 4.26 17.52 57.67
CA LEU A 307 5.07 17.65 56.45
C LEU A 307 4.31 17.20 55.19
N GLY A 308 3.34 16.30 55.34
CA GLY A 308 2.61 15.71 54.21
C GLY A 308 3.42 14.64 53.48
N GLU A 309 2.84 14.11 52.40
CA GLU A 309 3.43 13.01 51.62
C GLU A 309 4.53 13.45 50.65
N SER A 310 4.53 14.72 50.23
CA SER A 310 5.36 15.21 49.12
C SER A 310 6.73 15.71 49.52
N THR A 311 6.93 16.18 50.75
CA THR A 311 8.18 16.82 51.19
C THR A 311 8.75 16.12 52.40
N SER A 312 9.99 15.63 52.30
CA SER A 312 10.69 15.01 53.44
C SER A 312 11.33 16.05 54.36
N VAL A 313 11.94 15.57 55.43
CA VAL A 313 12.67 16.39 56.42
C VAL A 313 13.88 17.11 55.79
N THR A 314 14.44 16.56 54.72
CA THR A 314 15.56 17.17 53.98
C THR A 314 15.13 18.35 53.10
N GLY A 315 13.83 18.63 53.01
CA GLY A 315 13.27 19.72 52.19
C GLY A 315 13.11 19.37 50.71
N ARG A 316 13.38 18.12 50.31
CA ARG A 316 13.17 17.65 48.94
C ARG A 316 11.68 17.42 48.69
N ASP A 317 11.16 18.02 47.61
CA ASP A 317 9.79 17.82 47.13
C ASP A 317 9.76 16.73 46.04
N PHE A 318 9.28 15.53 46.40
CA PHE A 318 9.24 14.37 45.50
C PHE A 318 8.27 14.53 44.33
N LYS A 319 7.37 15.53 44.34
CA LYS A 319 6.50 15.83 43.20
C LYS A 319 7.22 16.65 42.13
N ARG A 320 8.23 17.45 42.52
CA ARG A 320 9.00 18.31 41.62
C ARG A 320 10.34 17.70 41.24
N ASP A 321 10.96 16.99 42.19
CA ASP A 321 12.24 16.30 42.04
C ASP A 321 12.07 14.84 42.49
N PRO A 322 11.52 13.97 41.61
CA PRO A 322 11.37 12.55 41.93
C PRO A 322 12.75 11.94 42.14
N LEU A 323 12.95 11.31 43.29
CA LEU A 323 14.22 10.69 43.64
C LEU A 323 14.44 9.43 42.81
N ILE A 324 15.27 9.55 41.77
CA ILE A 324 15.85 8.41 41.07
C ILE A 324 17.21 8.17 41.69
N LYS A 325 17.32 7.23 42.63
CA LYS A 325 18.63 6.86 43.16
C LYS A 325 19.40 6.13 42.05
N PRO A 326 20.63 6.56 41.73
CA PRO A 326 21.44 5.85 40.74
C PRO A 326 21.66 4.41 41.23
N GLU A 327 21.63 3.47 40.29
CA GLU A 327 22.00 2.08 40.50
C GLU A 327 23.32 2.02 41.28
N VAL A 328 23.44 1.08 42.22
CA VAL A 328 24.69 0.81 42.94
C VAL A 328 25.66 0.09 42.00
N PHE A 329 26.07 0.79 40.95
CA PHE A 329 27.33 0.57 40.28
C PHE A 329 28.13 1.85 40.47
N GLU A 330 28.99 1.83 41.50
CA GLU A 330 30.23 2.60 41.42
C GLU A 330 30.77 2.44 40.00
N ALA A 331 30.88 3.55 39.30
CA ALA A 331 31.55 3.63 38.03
C ALA A 331 32.95 3.03 38.21
N ALA A 332 33.14 1.77 37.81
CA ALA A 332 34.45 1.34 37.38
C ALA A 332 34.76 2.23 36.17
N PRO A 333 35.81 3.06 36.21
CA PRO A 333 36.16 3.89 35.07
C PRO A 333 36.60 2.94 33.97
N PHE A 334 35.75 2.75 32.96
CA PHE A 334 36.22 2.35 31.65
C PHE A 334 37.16 3.45 31.17
N LEU A 335 38.45 3.28 31.46
CA LEU A 335 39.54 4.00 30.81
C LEU A 335 39.41 3.72 29.31
N LEU A 336 38.71 4.61 28.61
CA LEU A 336 38.89 4.78 27.17
C LEU A 336 40.36 5.20 26.98
N PRO A 337 41.19 4.47 26.21
CA PRO A 337 42.48 4.96 25.85
C PRO A 337 42.27 6.19 24.95
N SER A 338 42.70 7.34 25.46
CA SER A 338 42.87 8.56 24.70
C SER A 338 43.84 8.31 23.55
N PHE A 339 43.29 8.10 22.34
CA PHE A 339 44.02 8.30 21.10
C PHE A 339 44.17 9.82 20.90
N LEU A 340 45.39 10.30 21.13
CA LEU A 340 45.90 11.58 20.69
C LEU A 340 47.27 11.31 20.06
N GLY A 341 47.46 11.76 18.81
CA GLY A 341 48.75 11.77 18.12
C GLY A 341 48.72 11.04 16.79
#